data_AF-A0A9D2KYJ7-F1
#
_entry.id   AF-A0A9D2KYJ7-F1
#
_cell.length_a   1.000
_cell.length_b   1.000
_cell.length_c   1.000
_cell.angle_alpha   90.00
_cell.angle_beta   90.00
_cell.angle_gamma   90.00
#
_symmetry.space_group_name_H-M   'P 1'
#
loop_
_entity.id
_entity.type
_entity.pdbx_description
1 polymer ?
#
loop_
_entity_poly.entity_id
_entity_poly.type
_entity_poly.pdbx_seq_one_letter_code
_entity_poly.pdbx_strand_id
1 'polypeptide(L)'
;MNILHLSKTKDQWIALLSNQQQLTVTEWNLENVTLLLNWLKEQQVVGGTIAEKILFTNEQALTAELADYLTEKLNRPFVIGDADQWTEKASEIPWKITYEGYTPGKDEYSVESLLTVGNGFMGIRGTTPEMAISEDHYPATYLASLYNTAYSEVSGQMIANEDFVNAPNVQKMTICVDEERFDFSKGQLHSLTRELNLKTGLFKSWATVELSQGKQIALHTKRFVSMKNVHETHVSYTVTPLNFSGEMTLITEVDGDVYNYNVARYRELNQKHLDVLALEQRENDFLLMTQTKESKITIIQQGTLRSHDVAIDQLISDRDDRKLTQKISFMAEENQSYTFERTTTTQQYRKNEAVPEVSWTQDYADFTTALQASKLAWEQLWERAAIVVEGDLMSQKLLNLHTYHVLASASPNA
;
A
#
# COMPACT_ATOMS: atom_id res chain seq x y z
N MET A 1 -21.39 26.89 -15.86
CA MET A 1 -20.79 25.57 -16.14
C MET A 1 -21.77 24.52 -15.69
N ASN A 2 -22.02 23.48 -16.49
CA ASN A 2 -22.99 22.46 -16.12
C ASN A 2 -22.34 21.44 -15.18
N ILE A 3 -22.55 21.60 -13.87
CA ILE A 3 -21.99 20.74 -12.82
C ILE A 3 -23.08 19.80 -12.31
N LEU A 4 -22.72 18.52 -12.14
CA LEU A 4 -23.57 17.52 -11.50
C LEU A 4 -23.47 17.60 -9.97
N HIS A 5 -24.62 17.53 -9.31
CA HIS A 5 -24.71 17.24 -7.89
C HIS A 5 -25.50 15.95 -7.69
N LEU A 6 -24.81 14.89 -7.25
CA LEU A 6 -25.42 13.61 -6.91
C LEU A 6 -25.67 13.56 -5.41
N SER A 7 -26.93 13.43 -5.01
CA SER A 7 -27.35 13.36 -3.62
C SER A 7 -28.30 12.20 -3.39
N LYS A 8 -28.43 11.77 -2.13
CA LYS A 8 -29.32 10.70 -1.72
C LYS A 8 -30.49 11.26 -0.93
N THR A 9 -31.69 10.88 -1.32
CA THR A 9 -32.90 11.04 -0.51
C THR A 9 -33.24 9.71 0.17
N LYS A 10 -34.32 9.66 0.94
CA LYS A 10 -34.69 8.45 1.70
C LYS A 10 -34.83 7.21 0.81
N ASP A 11 -35.35 7.37 -0.41
CA ASP A 11 -35.75 6.25 -1.27
C ASP A 11 -35.00 6.21 -2.62
N GLN A 12 -34.31 7.29 -3.00
CA GLN A 12 -33.71 7.45 -4.33
C GLN A 12 -32.47 8.35 -4.32
N TRP A 13 -31.61 8.10 -5.30
CA TRP A 13 -30.54 9.00 -5.71
C TRP A 13 -31.03 10.00 -6.73
N ILE A 14 -30.62 11.25 -6.55
CA ILE A 14 -30.96 12.36 -7.44
C ILE A 14 -29.67 12.93 -8.00
N ALA A 15 -29.50 12.79 -9.31
CA ALA A 15 -28.51 13.48 -10.13
C ALA A 15 -29.13 14.80 -10.61
N LEU A 16 -28.74 15.93 -10.01
CA LEU A 16 -29.25 17.25 -10.37
C LEU A 16 -28.16 18.06 -11.09
N LEU A 17 -28.51 18.61 -12.24
CA LEU A 17 -27.66 19.56 -12.96
C LEU A 17 -28.02 20.99 -12.59
N SER A 18 -27.02 21.88 -12.69
CA SER A 18 -27.20 23.32 -12.47
C SER A 18 -28.27 23.99 -13.36
N ASN A 19 -28.62 23.37 -14.49
CA ASN A 19 -29.68 23.82 -15.40
C ASN A 19 -31.08 23.24 -15.06
N GLN A 20 -31.25 22.65 -13.87
CA GLN A 20 -32.49 22.05 -13.35
C GLN A 20 -32.94 20.75 -14.04
N GLN A 21 -32.15 20.20 -14.96
CA GLN A 21 -32.39 18.82 -15.42
C GLN A 21 -31.98 17.84 -14.33
N GLN A 22 -32.73 16.74 -14.20
CA GLN A 22 -32.46 15.73 -13.21
C GLN A 22 -32.63 14.31 -13.76
N LEU A 23 -31.91 13.38 -13.13
CA LEU A 23 -32.06 11.95 -13.31
C LEU A 23 -32.14 11.29 -11.93
N THR A 24 -32.99 10.28 -11.80
CA THR A 24 -33.26 9.60 -10.52
C THR A 24 -33.14 8.10 -10.67
N VAL A 25 -32.46 7.46 -9.72
CA VAL A 25 -32.32 5.99 -9.67
C VAL A 25 -32.49 5.52 -8.23
N THR A 26 -32.93 4.27 -8.04
CA THR A 26 -33.11 3.68 -6.71
C THR A 26 -31.82 3.07 -6.17
N GLU A 27 -30.92 2.63 -7.05
CA GLU A 27 -29.65 1.97 -6.70
C GLU A 27 -28.58 2.20 -7.78
N TRP A 28 -27.32 1.91 -7.44
CA TRP A 28 -26.20 1.99 -8.38
C TRP A 28 -25.71 0.60 -8.77
N ASN A 29 -26.27 0.11 -9.86
CA ASN A 29 -25.81 -1.07 -10.59
C ASN A 29 -25.25 -0.63 -11.96
N LEU A 30 -24.63 -1.54 -12.72
CA LEU A 30 -24.03 -1.21 -14.01
C LEU A 30 -25.02 -0.57 -15.01
N GLU A 31 -26.29 -0.97 -14.98
CA GLU A 31 -27.35 -0.42 -15.84
C GLU A 31 -27.61 1.05 -15.51
N ASN A 32 -27.85 1.37 -14.25
CA ASN A 32 -28.10 2.74 -13.79
C ASN A 32 -26.88 3.65 -13.93
N VAL A 33 -25.66 3.12 -13.76
CA VAL A 33 -24.42 3.86 -14.02
C VAL A 33 -24.28 4.14 -15.53
N THR A 34 -24.59 3.17 -16.39
CA THR A 34 -24.56 3.34 -17.85
C THR A 34 -25.59 4.38 -18.31
N LEU A 35 -26.78 4.36 -17.71
CA LEU A 35 -27.82 5.37 -17.94
C LEU A 35 -27.32 6.77 -17.55
N LEU A 36 -26.74 6.92 -16.36
CA LEU A 36 -26.17 8.19 -15.90
C LEU A 36 -25.07 8.69 -16.86
N LEU A 37 -24.14 7.81 -17.26
CA LEU A 37 -23.06 8.16 -18.18
C LEU A 37 -23.57 8.68 -19.53
N ASN A 38 -24.55 7.99 -20.13
CA ASN A 38 -25.11 8.41 -21.41
C ASN A 38 -25.82 9.76 -21.28
N TRP A 39 -26.60 9.93 -20.22
CA TRP A 39 -27.25 11.20 -19.92
C TRP A 39 -26.23 12.34 -19.76
N LEU A 40 -25.15 12.16 -18.98
CA LEU A 40 -24.12 13.18 -18.77
C LEU A 40 -23.38 13.57 -20.05
N LYS A 41 -23.16 12.63 -20.99
CA LYS A 41 -22.52 12.92 -22.29
C LYS A 41 -23.35 13.89 -23.14
N GLU A 42 -24.67 13.79 -23.09
CA GLU A 42 -25.58 14.69 -23.81
C GLU A 42 -25.58 16.10 -23.22
N GLN A 43 -25.32 16.23 -21.91
CA GLN A 43 -25.43 17.51 -21.18
C GLN A 43 -24.13 18.33 -21.11
N GLN A 44 -23.04 17.86 -21.75
CA GLN A 44 -21.73 18.54 -21.79
C GLN A 44 -21.24 19.01 -20.41
N VAL A 45 -21.34 18.12 -19.41
CA VAL A 45 -20.95 18.45 -18.03
C VAL A 45 -19.45 18.74 -17.91
N VAL A 46 -19.11 19.65 -16.99
CA VAL A 46 -17.70 19.97 -16.70
C VAL A 46 -17.12 19.15 -15.55
N GLY A 47 -17.95 18.38 -14.85
CA GLY A 47 -17.61 17.60 -13.67
C GLY A 47 -18.80 17.49 -12.71
N GLY A 48 -18.54 17.03 -11.48
CA GLY A 48 -19.59 16.89 -10.48
C GLY A 48 -19.12 16.63 -9.06
N THR A 49 -20.09 16.63 -8.15
CA THR A 49 -19.95 16.25 -6.75
C THR A 49 -20.88 15.09 -6.45
N ILE A 50 -20.43 14.17 -5.59
CA ILE A 50 -21.19 13.01 -5.12
C ILE A 50 -21.20 13.02 -3.60
N ALA A 51 -22.38 13.01 -2.99
CA ALA A 51 -22.52 13.23 -1.55
C ALA A 51 -21.77 12.19 -0.67
N GLU A 52 -21.70 10.93 -1.11
CA GLU A 52 -21.01 9.85 -0.40
C GLU A 52 -20.32 8.90 -1.38
N LYS A 53 -19.40 8.07 -0.87
CA LYS A 53 -18.73 7.05 -1.67
C LYS A 53 -19.75 6.01 -2.14
N ILE A 54 -19.74 5.69 -3.43
CA ILE A 54 -20.67 4.72 -4.03
C ILE A 54 -19.85 3.66 -4.76
N LEU A 55 -19.99 2.42 -4.32
CA LEU A 55 -19.35 1.27 -4.95
C LEU A 55 -20.37 0.49 -5.79
N PHE A 56 -19.93 0.01 -6.95
CA PHE A 56 -20.72 -0.86 -7.82
C PHE A 56 -19.81 -1.85 -8.57
N THR A 57 -20.40 -2.89 -9.16
CA THR A 57 -19.68 -3.83 -10.03
C THR A 57 -19.69 -3.33 -11.47
N ASN A 58 -18.51 -3.12 -12.05
CA ASN A 58 -18.35 -2.59 -13.41
C ASN A 58 -18.48 -3.68 -14.50
N GLU A 59 -18.29 -3.29 -15.76
CA GLU A 59 -18.36 -4.18 -16.93
C GLU A 59 -17.30 -5.30 -16.96
N GLN A 60 -16.25 -5.20 -16.14
CA GLN A 60 -15.20 -6.20 -15.98
C GLN A 60 -15.42 -7.10 -14.75
N ALA A 61 -16.59 -7.00 -14.11
CA ALA A 61 -16.90 -7.67 -12.84
C ALA A 61 -15.97 -7.27 -11.67
N LEU A 62 -15.38 -6.07 -11.75
CA LEU A 62 -14.54 -5.50 -10.70
C LEU A 62 -15.33 -4.45 -9.89
N THR A 63 -14.94 -4.27 -8.62
CA THR A 63 -15.45 -3.19 -7.79
C THR A 63 -14.91 -1.85 -8.31
N ALA A 64 -15.81 -0.87 -8.50
CA ALA A 64 -15.46 0.48 -8.91
C ALA A 64 -16.17 1.52 -8.03
N GLU A 65 -15.52 2.66 -7.83
CA GLU A 65 -16.12 3.84 -7.20
C GLU A 65 -16.71 4.76 -8.28
N LEU A 66 -17.93 5.26 -8.05
CA LEU A 66 -18.70 5.99 -9.05
C LEU A 66 -18.02 7.30 -9.50
N ALA A 67 -17.46 8.10 -8.58
CA ALA A 67 -16.80 9.35 -8.94
C ALA A 67 -15.56 9.09 -9.81
N ASP A 68 -14.71 8.14 -9.43
CA ASP A 68 -13.54 7.72 -10.22
C ASP A 68 -13.98 7.18 -11.58
N TYR A 69 -14.99 6.31 -11.62
CA TYR A 69 -15.50 5.74 -12.87
C TYR A 69 -16.07 6.80 -13.82
N LEU A 70 -16.89 7.73 -13.32
CA LEU A 70 -17.39 8.86 -14.12
C LEU A 70 -16.25 9.74 -14.60
N THR A 71 -15.25 9.98 -13.74
CA THR A 71 -14.08 10.78 -14.06
C THR A 71 -13.30 10.21 -15.22
N GLU A 72 -13.03 8.91 -15.20
CA GLU A 72 -12.29 8.22 -16.24
C GLU A 72 -13.08 8.12 -17.55
N LYS A 73 -14.38 7.81 -17.49
CA LYS A 73 -15.22 7.65 -18.69
C LYS A 73 -15.58 8.97 -19.38
N LEU A 74 -15.65 10.08 -18.64
CA LEU A 74 -16.02 11.39 -19.17
C LEU A 74 -14.83 12.35 -19.31
N ASN A 75 -13.67 12.01 -18.75
CA ASN A 75 -12.49 12.88 -18.73
C ASN A 75 -12.80 14.26 -18.10
N ARG A 76 -13.54 14.23 -16.99
CA ARG A 76 -14.02 15.40 -16.23
C ARG A 76 -13.99 15.09 -14.73
N PRO A 77 -13.64 16.04 -13.85
CA PRO A 77 -13.51 15.75 -12.43
C PRO A 77 -14.85 15.54 -11.73
N PHE A 78 -15.09 14.33 -11.23
CA PHE A 78 -16.12 14.03 -10.25
C PHE A 78 -15.46 13.73 -8.91
N VAL A 79 -15.99 14.30 -7.83
CA VAL A 79 -15.40 14.16 -6.50
C VAL A 79 -16.46 13.80 -5.47
N ILE A 80 -16.07 13.07 -4.43
CA ILE A 80 -16.92 12.83 -3.27
C ILE A 80 -16.87 14.03 -2.34
N GLY A 81 -18.04 14.48 -1.84
CA GLY A 81 -18.19 15.56 -0.87
C GLY A 81 -18.91 16.79 -1.45
N ASP A 82 -18.74 17.91 -0.76
CA ASP A 82 -19.49 19.14 -1.03
C ASP A 82 -18.87 20.00 -2.15
N ALA A 83 -19.68 20.91 -2.68
CA ALA A 83 -19.32 21.77 -3.82
C ALA A 83 -18.19 22.76 -3.53
N ASP A 84 -18.03 23.19 -2.27
CA ASP A 84 -16.94 24.07 -1.82
C ASP A 84 -15.56 23.41 -1.88
N GLN A 85 -15.52 22.07 -1.74
CA GLN A 85 -14.29 21.26 -1.84
C GLN A 85 -13.95 20.83 -3.27
N TRP A 86 -14.83 21.11 -4.24
CA TRP A 86 -14.71 20.57 -5.60
C TRP A 86 -13.40 20.94 -6.26
N THR A 87 -13.01 22.22 -6.22
CA THR A 87 -11.80 22.71 -6.89
C THR A 87 -10.54 22.04 -6.34
N GLU A 88 -10.42 21.92 -5.03
CA GLU A 88 -9.28 21.29 -4.37
C GLU A 88 -9.21 19.81 -4.73
N LYS A 89 -10.29 19.05 -4.49
CA LYS A 89 -10.34 17.61 -4.78
C LYS A 89 -10.15 17.31 -6.26
N ALA A 90 -10.71 18.11 -7.16
CA ALA A 90 -10.54 17.97 -8.59
C ALA A 90 -9.07 18.13 -9.00
N SER A 91 -8.35 19.05 -8.36
CA SER A 91 -6.91 19.27 -8.63
C SER A 91 -6.02 18.11 -8.16
N GLU A 92 -6.50 17.29 -7.22
CA GLU A 92 -5.76 16.13 -6.72
C GLU A 92 -5.93 14.87 -7.57
N ILE A 93 -6.99 14.77 -8.38
CA ILE A 93 -7.31 13.58 -9.19
C ILE A 93 -6.11 13.11 -10.03
N PRO A 94 -5.38 13.98 -10.77
CA PRO A 94 -4.25 13.53 -11.59
C PRO A 94 -3.04 13.03 -10.78
N TRP A 95 -3.05 13.24 -9.46
CA TRP A 95 -1.96 12.89 -8.57
C TRP A 95 -2.25 11.64 -7.73
N LYS A 96 -3.38 10.96 -7.98
CA LYS A 96 -3.80 9.79 -7.22
C LYS A 96 -4.10 8.63 -8.16
N ILE A 97 -3.67 7.44 -7.74
CA ILE A 97 -4.18 6.18 -8.27
C ILE A 97 -4.85 5.44 -7.13
N THR A 98 -6.12 5.12 -7.33
CA THR A 98 -6.96 4.42 -6.36
C THR A 98 -7.46 3.12 -6.96
N TYR A 99 -7.40 2.06 -6.17
CA TYR A 99 -7.99 0.76 -6.50
C TYR A 99 -8.99 0.38 -5.42
N GLU A 100 -10.16 -0.08 -5.87
CA GLU A 100 -11.24 -0.55 -5.03
C GLU A 100 -11.35 -2.07 -5.13
N GLY A 101 -11.59 -2.71 -3.99
CA GLY A 101 -11.69 -4.15 -3.87
C GLY A 101 -10.35 -4.88 -3.92
N TYR A 102 -10.46 -6.20 -4.01
CA TYR A 102 -9.37 -7.15 -4.05
C TYR A 102 -9.77 -8.30 -4.98
N THR A 103 -8.98 -8.54 -6.03
CA THR A 103 -9.22 -9.63 -6.98
C THR A 103 -7.98 -10.53 -7.02
N PRO A 104 -7.96 -11.64 -6.25
CA PRO A 104 -6.77 -12.44 -6.05
C PRO A 104 -6.17 -12.96 -7.36
N GLY A 105 -4.85 -13.05 -7.39
CA GLY A 105 -4.10 -13.64 -8.50
C GLY A 105 -3.48 -12.59 -9.42
N LYS A 106 -3.54 -12.83 -10.73
CA LYS A 106 -2.78 -12.04 -11.73
C LYS A 106 -3.18 -10.55 -11.76
N ASP A 107 -4.46 -10.25 -11.57
CA ASP A 107 -4.94 -8.86 -11.59
C ASP A 107 -4.40 -8.08 -10.38
N GLU A 108 -4.39 -8.71 -9.21
CA GLU A 108 -3.79 -8.17 -8.00
C GLU A 108 -2.30 -7.83 -8.18
N TYR A 109 -1.53 -8.67 -8.86
CA TYR A 109 -0.10 -8.41 -9.09
C TYR A 109 0.14 -7.12 -9.89
N SER A 110 -0.82 -6.73 -10.73
CA SER A 110 -0.77 -5.47 -11.49
C SER A 110 -1.05 -4.28 -10.59
N VAL A 111 -2.04 -4.38 -9.71
CA VAL A 111 -2.36 -3.37 -8.68
C VAL A 111 -1.17 -3.15 -7.75
N GLU A 112 -0.58 -4.23 -7.24
CA GLU A 112 0.63 -4.18 -6.42
C GLU A 112 1.79 -3.47 -7.13
N SER A 113 1.96 -3.71 -8.43
CA SER A 113 3.02 -3.06 -9.21
C SER A 113 2.75 -1.56 -9.38
N LEU A 114 1.52 -1.18 -9.74
CA LEU A 114 1.15 0.22 -9.96
C LEU A 114 1.13 1.06 -8.68
N LEU A 115 0.92 0.42 -7.53
CA LEU A 115 0.94 1.03 -6.20
C LEU A 115 2.31 0.89 -5.48
N THR A 116 3.36 0.48 -6.19
CA THR A 116 4.72 0.38 -5.62
C THR A 116 5.22 1.75 -5.19
N VAL A 117 5.81 1.82 -4.00
CA VAL A 117 6.51 3.00 -3.48
C VAL A 117 8.02 2.78 -3.58
N GLY A 118 8.80 3.81 -3.93
CA GLY A 118 10.24 3.68 -4.03
C GLY A 118 11.01 4.99 -4.14
N ASN A 119 12.34 4.89 -4.07
CA ASN A 119 13.24 6.04 -4.05
C ASN A 119 14.56 5.82 -4.83
N GLY A 120 14.59 4.92 -5.81
CA GLY A 120 15.78 4.56 -6.60
C GLY A 120 16.65 3.50 -5.94
N PHE A 121 16.82 3.54 -4.62
CA PHE A 121 17.52 2.49 -3.87
C PHE A 121 16.60 1.34 -3.47
N MET A 122 15.38 1.64 -3.05
CA MET A 122 14.44 0.65 -2.56
C MET A 122 13.08 0.82 -3.23
N GLY A 123 12.44 -0.31 -3.54
CA GLY A 123 11.05 -0.38 -4.00
C GLY A 123 10.27 -1.39 -3.16
N ILE A 124 9.08 -1.01 -2.70
CA ILE A 124 8.16 -1.88 -1.95
C ILE A 124 6.85 -1.99 -2.72
N ARG A 125 6.49 -3.22 -3.10
CA ARG A 125 5.25 -3.51 -3.84
C ARG A 125 4.00 -3.06 -3.06
N GLY A 126 2.97 -2.66 -3.79
CA GLY A 126 1.67 -2.13 -3.36
C GLY A 126 0.75 -3.02 -2.50
N THR A 127 1.30 -4.04 -1.82
CA THR A 127 0.57 -4.90 -0.87
C THR A 127 0.33 -4.22 0.47
N THR A 128 -0.65 -4.68 1.25
CA THR A 128 -0.81 -4.24 2.64
C THR A 128 0.06 -5.08 3.60
N PRO A 129 0.35 -4.60 4.83
CA PRO A 129 1.21 -5.30 5.80
C PRO A 129 0.79 -6.74 6.16
N GLU A 130 -0.49 -7.07 6.02
CA GLU A 130 -1.09 -8.34 6.41
C GLU A 130 -0.95 -9.41 5.32
N MET A 131 -0.66 -9.01 4.08
CA MET A 131 -0.51 -9.93 2.95
C MET A 131 0.78 -10.76 3.09
N ALA A 132 0.69 -12.03 2.69
CA ALA A 132 1.82 -12.98 2.67
C ALA A 132 2.15 -13.41 1.24
N ILE A 133 3.32 -14.01 1.01
CA ILE A 133 3.66 -14.53 -0.33
C ILE A 133 2.73 -15.71 -0.67
N SER A 134 1.92 -15.58 -1.72
CA SER A 134 1.01 -16.61 -2.21
C SER A 134 0.76 -16.48 -3.73
N GLU A 135 -0.09 -17.36 -4.28
CA GLU A 135 -0.64 -17.19 -5.64
C GLU A 135 -1.50 -15.94 -5.77
N ASP A 136 -2.14 -15.51 -4.68
CA ASP A 136 -3.17 -14.49 -4.70
C ASP A 136 -2.60 -13.06 -4.60
N HIS A 137 -1.46 -12.90 -3.93
CA HIS A 137 -0.75 -11.63 -3.76
C HIS A 137 0.73 -11.86 -3.45
N TYR A 138 1.60 -10.91 -3.79
CA TYR A 138 3.05 -11.04 -3.69
C TYR A 138 3.71 -9.81 -3.03
N PRO A 139 3.78 -9.75 -1.69
CA PRO A 139 4.54 -8.71 -1.00
C PRO A 139 6.03 -8.89 -1.28
N ALA A 140 6.68 -7.82 -1.76
CA ALA A 140 8.12 -7.84 -1.98
C ALA A 140 8.76 -6.48 -1.76
N THR A 141 9.99 -6.54 -1.27
CA THR A 141 10.91 -5.41 -1.15
C THR A 141 12.11 -5.68 -2.05
N TYR A 142 12.43 -4.74 -2.92
CA TYR A 142 13.56 -4.83 -3.83
C TYR A 142 14.57 -3.73 -3.51
N LEU A 143 15.86 -4.10 -3.49
CA LEU A 143 16.98 -3.18 -3.27
C LEU A 143 17.81 -3.08 -4.54
N ALA A 144 18.25 -1.88 -4.89
CA ALA A 144 19.02 -1.61 -6.08
C ALA A 144 20.24 -2.55 -6.16
N SER A 145 20.36 -3.27 -7.27
CA SER A 145 21.46 -4.20 -7.52
C SER A 145 21.56 -5.38 -6.53
N LEU A 146 20.47 -5.78 -5.86
CA LEU A 146 20.41 -7.02 -5.08
C LEU A 146 20.05 -8.22 -5.96
N TYR A 147 21.06 -8.79 -6.61
CA TYR A 147 20.92 -9.99 -7.45
C TYR A 147 21.63 -11.19 -6.82
N ASN A 148 21.11 -12.40 -7.05
CA ASN A 148 21.74 -13.63 -6.61
C ASN A 148 21.45 -14.77 -7.59
N THR A 149 22.49 -15.51 -7.98
CA THR A 149 22.31 -16.76 -8.73
C THR A 149 21.85 -17.88 -7.79
N ALA A 150 20.83 -18.62 -8.20
CA ALA A 150 20.45 -19.88 -7.57
C ALA A 150 20.53 -21.03 -8.59
N TYR A 151 20.90 -22.20 -8.09
CA TYR A 151 21.02 -23.42 -8.89
C TYR A 151 19.84 -24.36 -8.58
N SER A 152 19.27 -24.94 -9.63
CA SER A 152 18.12 -25.85 -9.55
C SER A 152 18.37 -27.08 -10.43
N GLU A 153 17.97 -28.26 -9.99
CA GLU A 153 17.96 -29.45 -10.83
C GLU A 153 16.59 -29.60 -11.49
N VAL A 154 16.53 -29.48 -12.81
CA VAL A 154 15.30 -29.60 -13.60
C VAL A 154 15.51 -30.65 -14.67
N SER A 155 14.70 -31.71 -14.64
CA SER A 155 14.80 -32.84 -15.59
C SER A 155 16.22 -33.43 -15.71
N GLY A 156 16.93 -33.53 -14.58
CA GLY A 156 18.30 -34.07 -14.51
C GLY A 156 19.40 -33.12 -15.03
N GLN A 157 19.08 -31.85 -15.29
CA GLN A 157 20.05 -30.81 -15.65
C GLN A 157 20.13 -29.75 -14.56
N MET A 158 21.35 -29.32 -14.23
CA MET A 158 21.57 -28.18 -13.36
C MET A 158 21.40 -26.87 -14.13
N ILE A 159 20.43 -26.07 -13.73
CA ILE A 159 20.13 -24.75 -14.29
C ILE A 159 20.55 -23.68 -13.29
N ALA A 160 21.32 -22.69 -13.76
CA ALA A 160 21.64 -21.49 -13.02
C ALA A 160 20.70 -20.36 -13.45
N ASN A 161 20.06 -19.69 -12.51
CA ASN A 161 19.20 -18.54 -12.76
C ASN A 161 19.64 -17.37 -11.86
N GLU A 162 19.87 -16.21 -12.45
CA GLU A 162 20.12 -14.98 -11.71
C GLU A 162 18.81 -14.24 -11.49
N ASP A 163 18.45 -14.06 -10.23
CA ASP A 163 17.20 -13.43 -9.84
C ASP A 163 17.42 -12.09 -9.16
N PHE A 164 16.47 -11.18 -9.39
CA PHE A 164 16.32 -10.00 -8.56
C PHE A 164 15.68 -10.43 -7.23
N VAL A 165 16.45 -10.35 -6.14
CA VAL A 165 16.09 -11.00 -4.87
C VAL A 165 15.05 -10.18 -4.13
N ASN A 166 13.99 -10.84 -3.66
CA ASN A 166 13.10 -10.30 -2.65
C ASN A 166 13.85 -10.17 -1.32
N ALA A 167 14.11 -8.94 -0.88
CA ALA A 167 14.75 -8.66 0.40
C ALA A 167 13.82 -9.05 1.56
N PRO A 168 14.36 -9.26 2.78
CA PRO A 168 13.54 -9.69 3.90
C PRO A 168 12.40 -8.71 4.21
N ASN A 169 11.27 -9.27 4.67
CA ASN A 169 10.04 -8.53 4.87
C ASN A 169 9.89 -8.14 6.35
N VAL A 170 10.10 -6.85 6.62
CA VAL A 170 10.08 -6.27 7.96
C VAL A 170 8.92 -5.29 8.18
N GLN A 171 8.00 -5.19 7.21
CA GLN A 171 6.80 -4.35 7.29
C GLN A 171 5.56 -5.10 7.79
N LYS A 172 5.65 -6.42 8.00
CA LYS A 172 4.50 -7.25 8.35
C LYS A 172 3.89 -6.83 9.68
N MET A 173 2.59 -6.56 9.65
CA MET A 173 1.75 -6.25 10.79
C MET A 173 0.39 -6.89 10.57
N THR A 174 -0.27 -7.33 11.63
CA THR A 174 -1.66 -7.81 11.62
C THR A 174 -2.24 -7.72 13.03
N ILE A 175 -3.54 -7.97 13.14
CA ILE A 175 -4.29 -7.91 14.39
C ILE A 175 -4.82 -9.31 14.74
N CYS A 176 -4.82 -9.60 16.03
CA CYS A 176 -5.48 -10.76 16.61
C CYS A 176 -6.58 -10.28 17.57
N VAL A 177 -7.76 -10.89 17.50
CA VAL A 177 -8.90 -10.66 18.39
C VAL A 177 -9.43 -12.03 18.81
N ASP A 178 -9.64 -12.25 20.11
CA ASP A 178 -10.11 -13.54 20.66
C ASP A 178 -9.31 -14.77 20.15
N GLU A 179 -7.99 -14.67 20.13
CA GLU A 179 -7.06 -15.71 19.60
C GLU A 179 -7.14 -15.93 18.07
N GLU A 180 -8.02 -15.23 17.36
CA GLU A 180 -8.08 -15.25 15.91
C GLU A 180 -7.24 -14.14 15.30
N ARG A 181 -6.14 -14.54 14.66
CA ARG A 181 -5.33 -13.68 13.80
C ARG A 181 -6.06 -13.40 12.49
N PHE A 182 -6.15 -12.12 12.12
CA PHE A 182 -6.56 -11.73 10.77
C PHE A 182 -5.60 -12.32 9.74
N ASP A 183 -6.17 -13.07 8.81
CA ASP A 183 -5.49 -13.75 7.73
C ASP A 183 -6.19 -13.39 6.42
N PHE A 184 -5.45 -12.68 5.56
CA PHE A 184 -5.93 -12.18 4.28
C PHE A 184 -6.54 -13.28 3.39
N SER A 185 -6.07 -14.52 3.54
CA SER A 185 -6.50 -15.67 2.72
C SER A 185 -7.85 -16.29 3.13
N LYS A 186 -8.39 -15.95 4.32
CA LYS A 186 -9.57 -16.61 4.88
C LYS A 186 -10.91 -16.01 4.45
N GLY A 187 -10.92 -15.07 3.50
CA GLY A 187 -12.14 -14.40 3.06
C GLY A 187 -12.76 -13.48 4.12
N GLN A 188 -11.99 -13.07 5.13
CA GLN A 188 -12.40 -12.15 6.20
C GLN A 188 -12.50 -10.70 5.73
N LEU A 189 -12.06 -10.40 4.51
CA LEU A 189 -12.03 -9.05 3.94
C LEU A 189 -13.40 -8.64 3.40
N HIS A 190 -14.02 -7.62 4.00
CA HIS A 190 -15.28 -7.06 3.53
C HIS A 190 -15.09 -5.96 2.48
N SER A 191 -14.11 -5.09 2.69
CA SER A 191 -13.75 -4.03 1.74
C SER A 191 -12.25 -3.75 1.79
N LEU A 192 -11.70 -3.31 0.65
CA LEU A 192 -10.33 -2.81 0.54
C LEU A 192 -10.30 -1.65 -0.43
N THR A 193 -9.68 -0.56 -0.03
CA THR A 193 -9.31 0.55 -0.92
C THR A 193 -7.83 0.79 -0.75
N ARG A 194 -7.10 0.99 -1.85
CA ARG A 194 -5.69 1.37 -1.82
C ARG A 194 -5.45 2.56 -2.72
N GLU A 195 -4.67 3.51 -2.24
CA GLU A 195 -4.35 4.75 -2.95
C GLU A 195 -2.83 4.97 -2.93
N LEU A 196 -2.27 5.37 -4.07
CA LEU A 196 -0.93 5.94 -4.16
C LEU A 196 -1.04 7.42 -4.54
N ASN A 197 -0.48 8.29 -3.69
CA ASN A 197 -0.29 9.69 -4.01
C ASN A 197 1.03 9.89 -4.78
N LEU A 198 0.92 10.10 -6.09
CA LEU A 198 2.04 10.26 -7.03
C LEU A 198 2.89 11.50 -6.73
N LYS A 199 2.31 12.54 -6.13
CA LYS A 199 3.04 13.77 -5.79
C LYS A 199 4.02 13.55 -4.63
N THR A 200 3.72 12.61 -3.74
CA THR A 200 4.43 12.46 -2.44
C THR A 200 5.01 11.07 -2.21
N GLY A 201 4.70 10.10 -3.06
CA GLY A 201 5.07 8.70 -2.88
C GLY A 201 4.44 8.04 -1.64
N LEU A 202 3.33 8.59 -1.14
CA LEU A 202 2.61 8.03 0.01
C LEU A 202 1.57 7.01 -0.46
N PHE A 203 1.75 5.76 -0.04
CA PHE A 203 0.73 4.72 -0.15
C PHE A 203 -0.22 4.80 1.05
N LYS A 204 -1.50 4.58 0.81
CA LYS A 204 -2.53 4.42 1.84
C LYS A 204 -3.42 3.22 1.52
N SER A 205 -3.94 2.56 2.54
CA SER A 205 -5.01 1.57 2.38
C SER A 205 -6.05 1.68 3.49
N TRP A 206 -7.29 1.36 3.16
CA TRP A 206 -8.39 1.22 4.10
C TRP A 206 -9.04 -0.13 3.89
N ALA A 207 -9.23 -0.90 4.95
CA ALA A 207 -9.91 -2.17 4.89
C ALA A 207 -10.92 -2.30 6.01
N THR A 208 -12.02 -2.99 5.74
CA THR A 208 -12.93 -3.50 6.77
C THR A 208 -12.81 -5.01 6.77
N VAL A 209 -12.53 -5.57 7.93
CA VAL A 209 -12.35 -7.00 8.14
C VAL A 209 -13.41 -7.48 9.11
N GLU A 210 -14.02 -8.63 8.80
CA GLU A 210 -14.91 -9.35 9.69
C GLU A 210 -14.21 -10.63 10.17
N LEU A 211 -13.98 -10.70 11.48
CA LEU A 211 -13.44 -11.85 12.18
C LEU A 211 -14.59 -12.76 12.66
N SER A 212 -14.25 -13.87 13.29
CA SER A 212 -15.20 -14.80 13.87
C SER A 212 -16.17 -14.10 14.83
N GLN A 213 -17.36 -14.69 14.95
CA GLN A 213 -18.47 -14.15 15.74
C GLN A 213 -18.98 -12.78 15.26
N GLY A 214 -18.60 -12.33 14.06
CA GLY A 214 -19.08 -11.08 13.46
C GLY A 214 -18.39 -9.82 14.01
N LYS A 215 -17.27 -9.96 14.73
CA LYS A 215 -16.47 -8.82 15.18
C LYS A 215 -15.82 -8.15 13.98
N GLN A 216 -16.01 -6.84 13.85
CA GLN A 216 -15.49 -6.07 12.73
C GLN A 216 -14.41 -5.09 13.17
N ILE A 217 -13.34 -4.99 12.38
CA ILE A 217 -12.29 -4.00 12.55
C ILE A 217 -12.11 -3.21 11.26
N ALA A 218 -11.84 -1.91 11.38
CA ALA A 218 -11.29 -1.11 10.30
C ALA A 218 -9.76 -1.03 10.45
N LEU A 219 -9.07 -1.18 9.33
CA LEU A 219 -7.62 -1.05 9.21
C LEU A 219 -7.30 0.12 8.29
N HIS A 220 -6.34 0.95 8.69
CA HIS A 220 -5.83 2.04 7.87
C HIS A 220 -4.31 2.01 7.89
N THR A 221 -3.70 1.74 6.74
CA THR A 221 -2.24 1.76 6.59
C THR A 221 -1.82 3.01 5.84
N LYS A 222 -0.71 3.60 6.24
CA LYS A 222 0.05 4.57 5.44
C LYS A 222 1.50 4.10 5.38
N ARG A 223 2.15 4.18 4.22
CA ARG A 223 3.59 3.91 4.14
C ARG A 223 4.27 4.68 3.02
N PHE A 224 5.56 4.91 3.19
CA PHE A 224 6.41 5.47 2.14
C PHE A 224 7.85 4.99 2.30
N VAL A 225 8.56 4.99 1.18
CA VAL A 225 10.03 4.90 1.15
C VAL A 225 10.54 6.34 1.09
N SER A 226 11.42 6.72 2.03
CA SER A 226 11.83 8.12 2.17
C SER A 226 12.67 8.57 0.98
N MET A 227 12.24 9.63 0.30
CA MET A 227 13.03 10.25 -0.77
C MET A 227 14.17 11.11 -0.20
N LYS A 228 14.05 11.53 1.07
CA LYS A 228 15.05 12.32 1.79
C LYS A 228 16.14 11.45 2.43
N ASN A 229 15.73 10.40 3.15
CA ASN A 229 16.62 9.46 3.83
C ASN A 229 16.57 8.13 3.06
N VAL A 230 17.49 7.94 2.11
CA VAL A 230 17.44 6.86 1.11
C VAL A 230 17.26 5.45 1.70
N HIS A 231 17.77 5.21 2.91
CA HIS A 231 17.72 3.90 3.55
C HIS A 231 16.46 3.67 4.40
N GLU A 232 15.61 4.68 4.59
CA GLU A 232 14.49 4.62 5.52
C GLU A 232 13.15 4.28 4.86
N THR A 233 12.39 3.46 5.55
CA THR A 233 10.98 3.16 5.27
C THR A 233 10.17 3.39 6.52
N HIS A 234 8.94 3.83 6.32
CA HIS A 234 8.03 4.22 7.39
C HIS A 234 6.65 3.63 7.11
N VAL A 235 6.09 2.95 8.11
CA VAL A 235 4.75 2.35 8.08
C VAL A 235 3.98 2.87 9.29
N SER A 236 2.78 3.40 9.07
CA SER A 236 1.80 3.74 10.09
C SER A 236 0.60 2.81 9.90
N TYR A 237 0.21 2.10 10.94
CA TYR A 237 -0.80 1.06 10.93
C TYR A 237 -1.82 1.34 12.03
N THR A 238 -3.02 1.72 11.64
CA THR A 238 -4.11 2.07 12.54
C THR A 238 -5.19 1.00 12.50
N VAL A 239 -5.67 0.58 13.68
CA VAL A 239 -6.82 -0.32 13.84
C VAL A 239 -7.92 0.35 14.65
N THR A 240 -9.18 0.12 14.27
CA THR A 240 -10.37 0.58 14.99
C THR A 240 -11.38 -0.57 15.09
N PRO A 241 -11.73 -1.08 16.27
CA PRO A 241 -12.84 -2.02 16.41
C PRO A 241 -14.17 -1.30 16.17
N LEU A 242 -15.05 -1.86 15.35
CA LEU A 242 -16.25 -1.17 14.85
C LEU A 242 -17.52 -1.49 15.63
N ASN A 243 -17.57 -2.64 16.31
CA ASN A 243 -18.78 -3.15 16.96
C ASN A 243 -18.49 -3.93 18.25
N PHE A 244 -17.31 -3.76 18.84
CA PHE A 244 -16.94 -4.37 20.12
C PHE A 244 -15.87 -3.56 20.86
N SER A 245 -15.80 -3.78 22.17
CA SER A 245 -14.65 -3.44 23.03
C SER A 245 -14.07 -4.73 23.58
N GLY A 246 -12.75 -4.79 23.77
CA GLY A 246 -12.09 -6.00 24.26
C GLY A 246 -10.58 -5.98 24.09
N GLU A 247 -9.93 -7.08 24.48
CA GLU A 247 -8.50 -7.24 24.25
C GLU A 247 -8.23 -7.47 22.76
N MET A 248 -7.24 -6.75 22.23
CA MET A 248 -6.68 -6.94 20.89
C MET A 248 -5.17 -7.10 21.00
N THR A 249 -4.57 -7.83 20.07
CA THR A 249 -3.11 -7.97 20.00
C THR A 249 -2.62 -7.51 18.63
N LEU A 250 -1.73 -6.52 18.61
CA LEU A 250 -0.89 -6.26 17.44
C LEU A 250 0.16 -7.36 17.34
N ILE A 251 0.27 -7.97 16.16
CA ILE A 251 1.34 -8.91 15.83
C ILE A 251 2.16 -8.29 14.71
N THR A 252 3.45 -8.18 14.91
CA THR A 252 4.39 -7.74 13.87
C THR A 252 5.44 -8.81 13.61
N GLU A 253 5.91 -8.92 12.37
CA GLU A 253 6.92 -9.91 11.99
C GLU A 253 8.11 -9.23 11.29
N VAL A 254 9.30 -9.75 11.59
CA VAL A 254 10.56 -9.51 10.89
C VAL A 254 10.91 -10.83 10.23
N ASP A 255 10.66 -10.94 8.93
CA ASP A 255 10.68 -12.19 8.17
C ASP A 255 11.93 -12.29 7.30
N GLY A 256 12.91 -13.07 7.77
CA GLY A 256 14.14 -13.44 7.06
C GLY A 256 14.01 -14.63 6.11
N ASP A 257 12.89 -15.37 6.10
CA ASP A 257 12.69 -16.57 5.27
C ASP A 257 11.83 -16.29 4.03
N VAL A 258 11.95 -15.07 3.48
CA VAL A 258 11.31 -14.70 2.21
C VAL A 258 11.87 -15.51 1.03
N TYR A 259 11.10 -15.57 -0.03
CA TYR A 259 11.46 -16.29 -1.25
C TYR A 259 10.89 -15.58 -2.50
N ASN A 260 11.50 -15.85 -3.64
CA ASN A 260 11.06 -15.32 -4.92
C ASN A 260 9.87 -16.12 -5.48
N TYR A 261 8.73 -15.47 -5.72
CA TYR A 261 7.51 -16.15 -6.22
C TYR A 261 6.78 -15.42 -7.36
N ASN A 262 7.26 -14.22 -7.72
CA ASN A 262 6.56 -13.28 -8.62
C ASN A 262 6.29 -13.85 -10.03
N VAL A 263 7.23 -14.63 -10.58
CA VAL A 263 7.17 -15.11 -11.96
C VAL A 263 6.77 -16.58 -11.99
N ALA A 264 5.56 -16.87 -12.45
CA ALA A 264 4.99 -18.23 -12.45
C ALA A 264 5.91 -19.30 -13.08
N ARG A 265 6.57 -18.97 -14.20
CA ARG A 265 7.51 -19.88 -14.89
C ARG A 265 8.75 -20.22 -14.07
N TYR A 266 9.15 -19.37 -13.11
CA TYR A 266 10.33 -19.58 -12.29
C TYR A 266 10.04 -20.31 -10.98
N ARG A 267 8.77 -20.67 -10.72
CA ARG A 267 8.38 -21.32 -9.46
C ARG A 267 8.95 -22.74 -9.31
N GLU A 268 9.33 -23.39 -10.40
CA GLU A 268 10.04 -24.68 -10.38
C GLU A 268 11.53 -24.55 -10.04
N LEU A 269 12.08 -23.32 -10.06
CA LEU A 269 13.46 -23.03 -9.70
C LEU A 269 13.61 -22.82 -8.19
N ASN A 270 14.85 -22.84 -7.71
CA ASN A 270 15.17 -22.54 -6.32
C ASN A 270 14.92 -21.05 -6.02
N GLN A 271 13.92 -20.81 -5.17
CA GLN A 271 13.42 -19.48 -4.83
C GLN A 271 14.11 -18.85 -3.61
N LYS A 272 14.97 -19.60 -2.90
CA LYS A 272 15.56 -19.19 -1.62
C LYS A 272 16.98 -18.67 -1.80
N HIS A 273 17.12 -17.36 -1.88
CA HIS A 273 18.39 -16.68 -2.17
C HIS A 273 19.17 -16.19 -0.95
N LEU A 274 18.58 -16.22 0.26
CA LEU A 274 19.14 -15.61 1.46
C LEU A 274 19.45 -16.65 2.55
N ASP A 275 20.51 -16.39 3.30
CA ASP A 275 20.80 -16.98 4.61
C ASP A 275 20.63 -15.90 5.70
N VAL A 276 20.06 -16.26 6.84
CA VAL A 276 19.97 -15.36 8.02
C VAL A 276 21.25 -15.49 8.81
N LEU A 277 21.97 -14.38 9.00
CA LEU A 277 23.23 -14.32 9.73
C LEU A 277 23.04 -13.93 11.19
N ALA A 278 22.13 -12.99 11.44
CA ALA A 278 21.79 -12.54 12.78
C ALA A 278 20.33 -12.07 12.83
N LEU A 279 19.66 -12.39 13.93
CA LEU A 279 18.33 -11.91 14.25
C LEU A 279 18.28 -11.58 15.73
N GLU A 280 18.26 -10.28 16.03
CA GLU A 280 18.36 -9.76 17.39
C GLU A 280 17.22 -8.79 17.69
N GLN A 281 16.94 -8.63 18.97
CA GLN A 281 15.96 -7.68 19.47
C GLN A 281 16.51 -7.00 20.72
N ARG A 282 16.19 -5.71 20.88
CA ARG A 282 16.35 -4.96 22.13
C ARG A 282 15.10 -4.13 22.36
N GLU A 283 14.37 -4.39 23.44
CA GLU A 283 13.10 -3.72 23.73
C GLU A 283 12.14 -3.84 22.52
N ASN A 284 11.73 -2.71 21.95
CA ASN A 284 10.89 -2.59 20.76
C ASN A 284 11.66 -2.57 19.43
N ASP A 285 12.99 -2.55 19.48
CA ASP A 285 13.86 -2.51 18.31
C ASP A 285 14.26 -3.91 17.84
N PHE A 286 14.43 -4.06 16.53
CA PHE A 286 14.91 -5.29 15.91
C PHE A 286 16.15 -5.04 15.04
N LEU A 287 16.93 -6.10 14.86
CA LEU A 287 18.00 -6.20 13.88
C LEU A 287 17.87 -7.52 13.13
N LEU A 288 17.82 -7.45 11.81
CA LEU A 288 17.91 -8.59 10.92
C LEU A 288 19.09 -8.39 9.97
N MET A 289 20.05 -9.31 10.01
CA MET A 289 21.15 -9.40 9.06
C MET A 289 20.97 -10.65 8.21
N THR A 290 20.88 -10.48 6.90
CA THR A 290 20.84 -11.59 5.93
C THR A 290 21.96 -11.44 4.92
N GLN A 291 22.27 -12.52 4.21
CA GLN A 291 23.24 -12.49 3.13
C GLN A 291 22.78 -13.35 1.96
N THR A 292 22.99 -12.86 0.74
CA THR A 292 22.72 -13.67 -0.45
C THR A 292 23.69 -14.85 -0.55
N LYS A 293 23.18 -16.01 -0.96
CA LYS A 293 23.91 -17.29 -0.92
C LYS A 293 25.16 -17.31 -1.81
N GLU A 294 25.06 -16.82 -3.04
CA GLU A 294 26.14 -16.86 -4.03
C GLU A 294 26.85 -15.51 -4.19
N SER A 295 26.09 -14.42 -4.36
CA SER A 295 26.67 -13.09 -4.56
C SER A 295 27.27 -12.49 -3.27
N LYS A 296 26.98 -13.08 -2.10
CA LYS A 296 27.48 -12.67 -0.78
C LYS A 296 27.25 -11.19 -0.47
N ILE A 297 26.13 -10.65 -0.92
CA ILE A 297 25.66 -9.31 -0.56
C ILE A 297 24.97 -9.41 0.80
N THR A 298 25.49 -8.69 1.79
CA THR A 298 24.91 -8.61 3.13
C THR A 298 23.85 -7.52 3.16
N ILE A 299 22.69 -7.79 3.74
CA ILE A 299 21.59 -6.85 3.95
C ILE A 299 21.40 -6.69 5.45
N ILE A 300 21.35 -5.45 5.93
CA ILE A 300 21.05 -5.11 7.32
C ILE A 300 19.75 -4.31 7.35
N GLN A 301 18.77 -4.83 8.08
CA GLN A 301 17.52 -4.13 8.39
C GLN A 301 17.42 -3.94 9.89
N GLN A 302 17.36 -2.68 10.30
CA GLN A 302 17.19 -2.28 11.70
C GLN A 302 16.00 -1.35 11.81
N GLY A 303 15.15 -1.56 12.80
CA GLY A 303 13.97 -0.73 12.97
C GLY A 303 13.42 -0.73 14.38
N THR A 304 12.47 0.18 14.59
CA THR A 304 11.81 0.41 15.88
C THR A 304 10.30 0.40 15.68
N LEU A 305 9.57 -0.06 16.69
CA LEU A 305 8.10 0.00 16.75
C LEU A 305 7.67 1.04 17.79
N ARG A 306 6.75 1.94 17.43
CA ARG A 306 6.27 3.05 18.28
C ARG A 306 4.75 3.13 18.28
N SER A 307 4.17 3.70 19.33
CA SER A 307 2.76 4.03 19.43
C SER A 307 2.59 5.13 20.48
N HIS A 308 1.68 6.07 20.22
CA HIS A 308 1.23 7.05 21.19
C HIS A 308 -0.04 6.62 21.93
N ASP A 309 -0.78 5.65 21.37
CA ASP A 309 -2.07 5.19 21.87
C ASP A 309 -1.93 3.97 22.80
N VAL A 310 -0.86 3.18 22.61
CA VAL A 310 -0.61 1.93 23.33
C VAL A 310 0.80 1.93 23.88
N ALA A 311 0.96 1.56 25.16
CA ALA A 311 2.26 1.37 25.77
C ALA A 311 2.93 0.09 25.23
N ILE A 312 4.20 0.19 24.81
CA ILE A 312 4.93 -0.90 24.13
C ILE A 312 5.89 -1.62 25.09
N ASP A 313 5.98 -1.18 26.34
CA ASP A 313 6.81 -1.79 27.38
C ASP A 313 6.42 -3.24 27.70
N GLN A 314 5.17 -3.63 27.40
CA GLN A 314 4.67 -5.01 27.55
C GLN A 314 4.85 -5.87 26.28
N LEU A 315 5.70 -5.46 25.35
CA LEU A 315 5.97 -6.23 24.13
C LEU A 315 6.56 -7.60 24.47
N ILE A 316 5.88 -8.65 24.01
CA ILE A 316 6.37 -10.03 24.11
C ILE A 316 6.90 -10.43 22.75
N SER A 317 8.04 -11.12 22.75
CA SER A 317 8.66 -11.61 21.53
C SER A 317 8.76 -13.12 21.52
N ASP A 318 8.61 -13.68 20.33
CA ASP A 318 8.94 -15.05 20.01
C ASP A 318 9.83 -15.05 18.77
N ARG A 319 10.84 -15.92 18.72
CA ARG A 319 11.77 -15.97 17.60
C ARG A 319 12.23 -17.38 17.32
N ASP A 320 12.39 -17.68 16.04
CA ASP A 320 13.20 -18.79 15.55
C ASP A 320 14.47 -18.25 14.86
N ASP A 321 15.20 -19.12 14.16
CA ASP A 321 16.45 -18.76 13.49
C ASP A 321 16.27 -17.79 12.30
N ARG A 322 15.04 -17.57 11.83
CA ARG A 322 14.74 -16.79 10.62
C ARG A 322 13.68 -15.71 10.79
N LYS A 323 12.82 -15.82 11.80
CA LYS A 323 11.69 -14.92 12.01
C LYS A 323 11.63 -14.46 13.45
N LEU A 324 11.39 -13.16 13.62
CA LEU A 324 11.07 -12.55 14.90
C LEU A 324 9.62 -12.08 14.85
N THR A 325 8.83 -12.47 15.83
CA THR A 325 7.46 -12.04 16.04
C THR A 325 7.40 -11.19 17.30
N GLN A 326 6.86 -9.98 17.21
CA GLN A 326 6.60 -9.12 18.37
C GLN A 326 5.10 -8.95 18.55
N LYS A 327 4.62 -9.09 19.78
CA LYS A 327 3.20 -9.03 20.16
C LYS A 327 2.97 -7.96 21.21
N ILE A 328 1.94 -7.14 21.03
CA ILE A 328 1.51 -6.12 21.99
C ILE A 328 0.01 -6.29 22.20
N SER A 329 -0.40 -6.71 23.40
CA SER A 329 -1.81 -6.76 23.80
C SER A 329 -2.23 -5.43 24.41
N PHE A 330 -3.45 -5.00 24.10
CA PHE A 330 -4.04 -3.78 24.63
C PHE A 330 -5.56 -3.90 24.72
N MET A 331 -6.16 -3.15 25.64
CA MET A 331 -7.61 -3.05 25.76
C MET A 331 -8.12 -1.99 24.79
N ALA A 332 -8.93 -2.42 23.82
CA ALA A 332 -9.52 -1.58 22.81
C ALA A 332 -10.97 -1.22 23.13
N GLU A 333 -11.36 0.02 22.85
CA GLU A 333 -12.74 0.50 22.95
C GLU A 333 -13.38 0.61 21.57
N GLU A 334 -14.66 0.26 21.47
CA GLU A 334 -15.45 0.39 20.26
C GLU A 334 -15.35 1.80 19.67
N ASN A 335 -15.08 1.89 18.37
CA ASN A 335 -14.89 3.12 17.61
C ASN A 335 -13.69 3.99 18.01
N GLN A 336 -12.80 3.50 18.88
CA GLN A 336 -11.52 4.15 19.18
C GLN A 336 -10.39 3.60 18.30
N SER A 337 -9.59 4.50 17.72
CA SER A 337 -8.46 4.13 16.86
C SER A 337 -7.15 3.99 17.64
N TYR A 338 -6.35 3.00 17.28
CA TYR A 338 -5.03 2.75 17.86
C TYR A 338 -3.99 2.65 16.75
N THR A 339 -2.95 3.48 16.80
CA THR A 339 -1.93 3.62 15.75
C THR A 339 -0.58 3.11 16.20
N PHE A 340 0.06 2.34 15.32
CA PHE A 340 1.40 1.80 15.49
C PHE A 340 2.28 2.26 14.33
N GLU A 341 3.48 2.70 14.61
CA GLU A 341 4.44 3.19 13.62
C GLU A 341 5.69 2.31 13.64
N ARG A 342 6.13 1.86 12.47
CA ARG A 342 7.43 1.22 12.29
C ARG A 342 8.29 2.02 11.34
N THR A 343 9.47 2.40 11.82
CA THR A 343 10.54 2.94 11.00
C THR A 343 11.61 1.87 10.83
N THR A 344 12.15 1.72 9.62
CA THR A 344 13.21 0.76 9.35
C THR A 344 14.24 1.35 8.41
N THR A 345 15.51 1.25 8.79
CA THR A 345 16.67 1.48 7.95
C THR A 345 17.10 0.18 7.28
N THR A 346 17.33 0.22 5.97
CA THR A 346 17.87 -0.91 5.19
C THR A 346 19.16 -0.49 4.49
N GLN A 347 20.24 -1.22 4.76
CA GLN A 347 21.54 -1.04 4.14
C GLN A 347 21.98 -2.35 3.48
N GLN A 348 22.81 -2.25 2.45
CA GLN A 348 23.43 -3.42 1.83
C GLN A 348 24.93 -3.20 1.63
N TYR A 349 25.68 -4.30 1.70
CA TYR A 349 27.13 -4.33 1.54
C TYR A 349 27.52 -5.44 0.58
N ARG A 350 28.37 -5.13 -0.40
CA ARG A 350 28.91 -6.12 -1.35
C ARG A 350 29.87 -7.08 -0.65
N LYS A 351 30.12 -8.23 -1.27
CA LYS A 351 31.01 -9.30 -0.76
C LYS A 351 32.34 -8.82 -0.16
N ASN A 352 32.95 -7.80 -0.76
CA ASN A 352 34.28 -7.30 -0.37
C ASN A 352 34.22 -5.98 0.41
N GLU A 353 33.03 -5.48 0.72
CA GLU A 353 32.86 -4.27 1.54
C GLU A 353 32.88 -4.62 3.02
N ALA A 354 33.43 -3.72 3.84
CA ALA A 354 33.40 -3.87 5.27
C ALA A 354 31.97 -3.65 5.79
N VAL A 355 31.44 -4.64 6.51
CA VAL A 355 30.17 -4.51 7.22
C VAL A 355 30.46 -3.83 8.57
N PRO A 356 29.91 -2.64 8.84
CA PRO A 356 30.15 -1.95 10.11
C PRO A 356 29.46 -2.68 11.27
N GLU A 357 29.93 -2.42 12.49
CA GLU A 357 29.19 -2.80 13.69
C GLU A 357 27.86 -2.01 13.75
N VAL A 358 26.79 -2.72 14.08
CA VAL A 358 25.45 -2.12 14.14
C VAL A 358 25.29 -1.34 15.43
N SER A 359 25.03 -0.04 15.32
CA SER A 359 24.62 0.79 16.44
C SER A 359 23.15 0.57 16.77
N TRP A 360 22.83 0.39 18.05
CA TRP A 360 21.45 0.30 18.55
C TRP A 360 20.84 1.66 18.90
N THR A 361 21.61 2.74 18.81
CA THR A 361 21.11 4.09 19.06
C THR A 361 20.80 4.75 17.73
N GLN A 362 19.53 4.67 17.32
CA GLN A 362 19.01 5.36 16.14
C GLN A 362 17.99 6.41 16.57
N ASP A 363 18.18 7.64 16.12
CA ASP A 363 17.25 8.73 16.35
C ASP A 363 16.31 8.87 15.15
N TYR A 364 15.29 8.01 15.07
CA TYR A 364 14.27 8.12 14.03
C TYR A 364 13.28 9.22 14.37
N ALA A 365 13.00 10.08 13.38
CA ALA A 365 11.86 10.98 13.43
C ALA A 365 10.54 10.19 13.47
N ASP A 366 9.48 10.80 14.02
CA ASP A 366 8.12 10.28 13.90
C ASP A 366 7.65 10.23 12.44
N PHE A 367 6.60 9.45 12.16
CA PHE A 367 6.08 9.27 10.80
C PHE A 367 5.73 10.59 10.11
N THR A 368 5.13 11.54 10.84
CA THR A 368 4.67 12.82 10.26
C THR A 368 5.86 13.68 9.87
N THR A 369 6.84 13.83 10.75
CA THR A 369 8.06 14.58 10.52
C THR A 369 8.87 13.98 9.36
N ALA A 370 9.05 12.66 9.34
CA ALA A 370 9.74 11.96 8.26
C ALA A 370 9.00 12.10 6.91
N LEU A 371 7.67 12.03 6.91
CA LEU A 371 6.86 12.21 5.71
C LEU A 371 7.00 13.63 5.16
N GLN A 372 7.00 14.66 6.00
CA GLN A 372 7.19 16.04 5.55
C GLN A 372 8.56 16.23 4.89
N ALA A 373 9.62 15.69 5.48
CA ALA A 373 10.95 15.73 4.88
C ALA A 373 11.00 15.01 3.51
N SER A 374 10.32 13.86 3.39
CA SER A 374 10.20 13.13 2.12
C SER A 374 9.39 13.91 1.07
N LYS A 375 8.28 14.56 1.47
CA LYS A 375 7.45 15.39 0.57
C LYS A 375 8.23 16.54 -0.04
N LEU A 376 9.06 17.22 0.76
CA LEU A 376 9.93 18.30 0.27
C LEU A 376 10.95 17.79 -0.77
N ALA A 377 11.50 16.59 -0.56
CA ALA A 377 12.40 15.97 -1.55
C ALA A 377 11.64 15.61 -2.85
N TRP A 378 10.42 15.09 -2.75
CA TRP A 378 9.57 14.83 -3.90
C TRP A 378 9.19 16.11 -4.66
N GLU A 379 8.88 17.19 -3.95
CA GLU A 379 8.55 18.49 -4.55
C GLU A 379 9.67 18.98 -5.46
N GLN A 380 10.93 18.93 -5.01
CA GLN A 380 12.10 19.30 -5.81
C GLN A 380 12.26 18.44 -7.08
N LEU A 381 11.91 17.16 -7.03
CA LEU A 381 11.92 16.30 -8.21
C LEU A 381 10.81 16.68 -9.19
N TRP A 382 9.61 16.92 -8.68
CA TRP A 382 8.47 17.33 -9.49
C TRP A 382 8.65 18.71 -10.12
N GLU A 383 9.27 19.68 -9.43
CA GLU A 383 9.63 20.99 -10.01
C GLU A 383 10.47 20.85 -11.28
N ARG A 384 11.30 19.81 -11.38
CA ARG A 384 12.20 19.57 -12.50
C ARG A 384 11.62 18.67 -13.59
N ALA A 385 10.71 17.77 -13.21
CA ALA A 385 10.22 16.69 -14.07
C ALA A 385 8.74 16.83 -14.48
N ALA A 386 7.97 17.70 -13.83
CA ALA A 386 6.55 17.85 -14.09
C ALA A 386 6.30 18.34 -15.53
N ILE A 387 5.35 17.68 -16.19
CA ILE A 387 4.83 18.09 -17.49
C ILE A 387 3.35 18.39 -17.30
N VAL A 388 2.92 19.56 -17.75
CA VAL A 388 1.53 20.01 -17.66
C VAL A 388 0.83 19.78 -19.00
N VAL A 389 -0.32 19.12 -18.95
CA VAL A 389 -1.22 18.86 -20.08
C VAL A 389 -2.52 19.62 -19.82
N GLU A 390 -2.83 20.57 -20.71
CA GLU A 390 -4.08 21.32 -20.64
C GLU A 390 -5.18 20.62 -21.45
N GLY A 391 -6.43 20.66 -20.95
CA GLY A 391 -7.61 20.19 -21.66
C GLY A 391 -7.92 18.70 -21.57
N ASP A 392 -7.03 17.88 -20.99
CA ASP A 392 -7.20 16.44 -20.83
C ASP A 392 -6.71 15.95 -19.45
N LEU A 393 -7.67 15.66 -18.57
CA LEU A 393 -7.43 15.24 -17.17
C LEU A 393 -6.76 13.86 -17.09
N MET A 394 -7.21 12.91 -17.90
CA MET A 394 -6.70 11.55 -17.90
C MET A 394 -5.30 11.46 -18.51
N SER A 395 -5.03 12.24 -19.55
CA SER A 395 -3.66 12.38 -20.08
C SER A 395 -2.71 12.96 -19.02
N GLN A 396 -3.12 13.97 -18.25
CA GLN A 396 -2.33 14.48 -17.12
C GLN A 396 -2.08 13.39 -16.06
N LYS A 397 -3.12 12.62 -15.67
CA LYS A 397 -3.01 11.53 -14.69
C LYS A 397 -2.02 10.45 -15.13
N LEU A 398 -2.13 9.99 -16.38
CA LEU A 398 -1.24 8.96 -16.93
C LEU A 398 0.21 9.45 -17.05
N LEU A 399 0.40 10.72 -17.43
CA LEU A 399 1.74 11.30 -17.48
C LEU A 399 2.38 11.40 -16.10
N ASN A 400 1.61 11.83 -15.10
CA ASN A 400 2.06 11.84 -13.70
C ASN A 400 2.41 10.42 -13.22
N LEU A 401 1.62 9.41 -13.58
CA LEU A 401 1.91 8.01 -13.24
C LEU A 401 3.25 7.55 -13.82
N HIS A 402 3.49 7.80 -15.11
CA HIS A 402 4.74 7.40 -15.76
C HIS A 402 5.94 8.15 -15.17
N THR A 403 5.82 9.47 -14.99
CA THR A 403 6.89 10.28 -14.40
C THR A 403 7.19 9.85 -12.96
N TYR A 404 6.16 9.55 -12.16
CA TYR A 404 6.34 9.01 -10.80
C TYR A 404 7.19 7.74 -10.81
N HIS A 405 6.83 6.74 -11.64
CA HIS A 405 7.56 5.47 -11.67
C HIS A 405 8.98 5.61 -12.21
N VAL A 406 9.23 6.55 -13.12
CA VAL A 406 10.61 6.90 -13.55
C VAL A 406 11.40 7.49 -12.38
N LEU A 407 10.83 8.47 -11.67
CA LEU A 407 11.49 9.10 -10.52
C LEU A 407 11.71 8.13 -9.35
N ALA A 408 10.75 7.23 -9.09
CA ALA A 408 10.85 6.21 -8.06
C ALA A 408 11.86 5.12 -8.38
N SER A 409 12.12 4.85 -9.68
CA SER A 409 13.07 3.81 -10.12
C SER A 409 14.49 4.34 -10.34
N ALA A 410 14.63 5.58 -10.80
CA ALA A 410 15.91 6.21 -11.17
C ALA A 410 16.07 7.57 -10.48
N SER A 411 15.76 7.62 -9.19
CA SER A 411 15.93 8.83 -8.39
C SER A 411 17.41 9.24 -8.32
N PRO A 412 17.74 10.48 -7.87
CA PRO A 412 19.13 10.88 -7.62
C PRO A 412 19.89 10.00 -6.61
N ASN A 413 19.18 9.11 -5.91
CA ASN A 413 19.74 8.17 -4.94
C ASN A 413 20.01 6.76 -5.52
N ALA A 414 19.75 6.53 -6.82
CA ALA A 414 19.92 5.24 -7.50
C ALA A 414 21.38 4.86 -7.76
#